data_AF-F6HQX7-F1
#
_entry.id   AF-F6HQX7-F1
#
_cell.length_a   1.000
_cell.length_b   1.000
_cell.length_c   1.000
_cell.angle_alpha   90.00
_cell.angle_beta   90.00
_cell.angle_gamma   90.00
#
_symmetry.space_group_name_H-M   'P 1'
#
loop_
_entity.id
_entity.type
_entity.pdbx_description
1 polymer ?
#
loop_
_entity_poly.entity_id
_entity_poly.type
_entity_poly.pdbx_seq_one_letter_code
_entity_poly.pdbx_strand_id
1 'polypeptide(L)'
;MPSMITNGLMILLASSYIPLSLSLTSLGNIAITAIILISKDEVFVPKTKSKLGWYSKYLNNPLGRFITLAIQLTLGWPLYLMFNVSGRLYSRFACHYDPHGSIYSNRERLRIRISDADVLAITYGLYRFVCLWMSLADCEWISSVDNIFAAYPPVSATL
;
A
#
# COMPACT_ATOMS: atom_id res chain seq x y z
N MET A 1 -1.99 -17.06 2.54
CA MET A 1 -1.33 -16.01 1.75
C MET A 1 -0.33 -15.24 2.61
N PRO A 2 0.97 -15.18 2.25
CA PRO A 2 1.97 -14.45 3.02
C PRO A 2 1.66 -12.94 2.95
N SER A 3 1.68 -12.26 4.10
CA SER A 3 1.54 -10.80 4.17
C SER A 3 2.66 -10.12 3.37
N MET A 4 2.42 -8.95 2.80
CA MET A 4 3.34 -8.29 1.86
C MET A 4 4.75 -8.01 2.40
N ILE A 5 4.94 -7.94 3.72
CA ILE A 5 6.28 -7.86 4.35
C ILE A 5 7.07 -9.15 4.12
N THR A 6 6.38 -10.29 4.07
CA THR A 6 6.94 -11.56 3.65
C THR A 6 7.23 -11.62 2.16
N ASN A 7 6.62 -10.83 1.28
CA ASN A 7 6.76 -11.02 -0.18
C ASN A 7 8.13 -10.63 -0.74
N GLY A 8 8.84 -9.66 -0.16
CA GLY A 8 10.23 -9.37 -0.57
C GLY A 8 11.18 -10.52 -0.26
N LEU A 9 11.05 -11.11 0.94
CA LEU A 9 11.85 -12.25 1.39
C LEU A 9 11.33 -13.59 0.81
N MET A 10 10.03 -13.72 0.55
CA MET A 10 9.38 -14.87 -0.08
C MET A 10 9.51 -14.87 -1.59
N ILE A 11 9.82 -13.77 -2.28
CA ILE A 11 10.24 -13.84 -3.68
C ILE A 11 11.64 -14.49 -3.77
N LEU A 12 12.50 -14.20 -2.79
CA LEU A 12 13.81 -14.86 -2.64
C LEU A 12 13.68 -16.31 -2.12
N LEU A 13 12.73 -16.60 -1.22
CA LEU A 13 12.50 -17.96 -0.66
C LEU A 13 11.50 -18.81 -1.47
N ALA A 14 10.64 -18.25 -2.31
CA ALA A 14 9.78 -19.02 -3.24
C ALA A 14 10.61 -19.58 -4.41
N SER A 15 11.78 -18.99 -4.67
CA SER A 15 12.80 -19.59 -5.52
C SER A 15 13.28 -20.94 -4.97
N SER A 16 13.17 -21.20 -3.66
CA SER A 16 13.56 -22.48 -3.03
C SER A 16 12.44 -23.53 -2.89
N TYR A 17 11.18 -23.22 -3.24
CA TYR A 17 10.05 -24.18 -3.16
C TYR A 17 9.67 -24.82 -4.49
N ILE A 18 10.28 -24.39 -5.60
CA ILE A 18 10.23 -25.16 -6.84
C ILE A 18 11.32 -26.21 -6.70
N PRO A 19 11.01 -27.51 -6.66
CA PRO A 19 12.05 -28.52 -6.64
C PRO A 19 12.94 -28.27 -7.86
N LEU A 20 14.23 -28.04 -7.59
CA LEU A 20 15.29 -27.79 -8.58
C LEU A 20 15.37 -28.90 -9.66
N SER A 21 14.65 -30.01 -9.47
CA SER A 21 14.48 -31.11 -10.43
C SER A 21 13.47 -30.86 -11.56
N LEU A 22 12.65 -29.79 -11.49
CA LEU A 22 11.85 -29.28 -12.61
C LEU A 22 12.57 -28.12 -13.33
N SER A 23 13.90 -28.21 -13.38
CA SER A 23 14.71 -28.04 -14.58
C SER A 23 14.19 -27.08 -15.67
N LEU A 24 14.75 -25.87 -15.66
CA LEU A 24 14.78 -24.87 -16.74
C LEU A 24 15.48 -25.38 -18.04
N THR A 25 15.35 -26.67 -18.39
CA THR A 25 16.10 -27.28 -19.51
C THR A 25 15.38 -27.23 -20.86
N SER A 26 14.12 -26.78 -20.90
CA SER A 26 13.33 -26.68 -22.13
C SER A 26 12.36 -25.50 -22.06
N LEU A 27 12.20 -24.80 -23.19
CA LEU A 27 11.20 -23.73 -23.38
C LEU A 27 9.79 -24.17 -22.95
N GLY A 28 9.46 -25.46 -23.09
CA GLY A 28 8.18 -26.02 -22.67
C GLY A 28 7.97 -25.99 -21.15
N ASN A 29 9.01 -26.29 -20.37
CA ASN A 29 8.92 -26.24 -18.91
C ASN A 29 8.79 -24.79 -18.44
N ILE A 30 9.56 -23.87 -19.02
CA ILE A 30 9.47 -22.43 -18.72
C ILE A 30 8.07 -21.90 -19.01
N ALA A 31 7.48 -22.27 -20.15
CA ALA A 31 6.12 -21.87 -20.50
C ALA A 31 5.09 -22.40 -19.50
N ILE A 32 5.20 -23.66 -19.07
CA ILE A 32 4.29 -24.25 -18.07
C ILE A 32 4.43 -23.52 -16.72
N THR A 33 5.65 -23.27 -16.25
CA THR A 33 5.86 -22.54 -14.99
C THR A 33 5.34 -21.11 -15.08
N ALA A 34 5.56 -20.42 -16.20
CA ALA A 34 5.06 -19.07 -16.44
C ALA A 34 3.52 -19.02 -16.48
N ILE A 35 2.88 -20.00 -17.12
CA ILE A 35 1.41 -20.12 -17.15
C ILE A 35 0.86 -20.38 -15.74
N ILE A 36 1.49 -21.25 -14.96
CA ILE A 36 1.09 -21.53 -13.56
C ILE A 36 1.25 -20.28 -12.69
N LEU A 37 2.35 -19.54 -12.86
CA LEU A 37 2.60 -18.28 -12.14
C LEU A 37 1.54 -17.23 -12.47
N ILE A 38 1.27 -16.98 -13.77
CA ILE A 38 0.22 -16.06 -14.21
C ILE A 38 -1.17 -16.49 -13.73
N SER A 39 -1.44 -17.79 -13.70
CA SER A 39 -2.75 -18.30 -13.27
C SER A 39 -2.96 -18.17 -11.76
N LYS A 40 -1.88 -18.04 -10.99
CA LYS A 40 -1.92 -17.85 -9.54
C LYS A 40 -1.94 -16.38 -9.13
N ASP A 41 -1.55 -15.48 -10.03
CA ASP A 41 -1.73 -14.05 -9.81
C ASP A 41 -3.22 -13.72 -9.70
N GLU A 42 -3.55 -12.81 -8.78
CA GLU A 42 -4.92 -12.38 -8.53
C GLU A 42 -5.21 -11.02 -9.14
N VAL A 43 -4.18 -10.17 -9.28
CA VAL A 43 -4.32 -8.75 -9.62
C VAL A 43 -3.69 -8.44 -10.97
N PHE A 44 -2.57 -9.09 -11.33
CA PHE A 44 -1.85 -8.80 -12.57
C PHE A 44 -2.16 -9.76 -13.72
N VAL A 45 -3.32 -10.41 -13.67
CA VAL A 45 -3.82 -11.22 -14.80
C VAL A 45 -4.37 -10.28 -15.89
N PRO A 46 -3.81 -10.29 -17.13
CA PRO A 46 -4.34 -9.49 -18.21
C PRO A 46 -5.81 -9.82 -18.48
N LYS A 47 -6.68 -8.80 -18.46
CA LYS A 47 -8.10 -8.99 -18.77
C LYS A 47 -8.27 -9.29 -20.26
N THR A 48 -9.06 -10.31 -20.58
CA THR A 48 -9.46 -10.60 -21.96
C THR A 48 -10.31 -9.45 -22.52
N LYS A 49 -10.32 -9.24 -23.85
CA LYS A 49 -11.10 -8.17 -24.48
C LYS A 49 -12.59 -8.21 -24.11
N SER A 50 -13.14 -9.40 -23.91
CA SER A 50 -14.52 -9.62 -23.46
C SER A 50 -14.81 -9.18 -22.02
N LYS A 51 -13.78 -9.06 -21.18
CA LYS A 51 -13.87 -8.63 -19.77
C LYS A 51 -13.54 -7.15 -19.56
N LEU A 52 -13.25 -6.41 -20.63
CA LEU A 52 -13.02 -4.97 -20.55
C LEU A 52 -14.36 -4.24 -20.44
N GLY A 53 -14.44 -3.29 -19.51
CA GLY A 53 -15.62 -2.44 -19.36
C GLY A 53 -15.85 -1.58 -20.59
N TRP A 54 -17.09 -1.14 -20.80
CA TRP A 54 -17.50 -0.27 -21.91
C TRP A 54 -16.66 1.02 -22.00
N TYR A 55 -16.21 1.52 -20.85
CA TYR A 55 -15.39 2.74 -20.72
C TYR A 55 -13.98 2.60 -21.31
N SER A 56 -13.48 1.37 -21.53
CA SER A 56 -12.13 1.13 -22.05
C SER A 56 -11.89 1.76 -23.42
N LYS A 57 -12.94 1.90 -24.24
CA LYS A 57 -12.86 2.55 -25.55
C LYS A 57 -12.49 4.04 -25.43
N TYR A 58 -13.00 4.71 -24.40
CA TYR A 58 -12.77 6.14 -24.18
C TYR A 58 -11.46 6.43 -23.43
N LEU A 59 -10.95 5.46 -22.65
CA LEU A 59 -9.69 5.60 -21.92
C LEU A 59 -8.46 5.11 -22.71
N ASN A 60 -8.64 4.57 -23.92
CA ASN A 60 -7.55 4.09 -24.77
C ASN A 60 -6.88 5.22 -25.59
N ASN A 61 -6.61 6.36 -24.95
CA ASN A 61 -5.83 7.48 -25.49
C ASN A 61 -4.78 7.92 -24.45
N PRO A 62 -3.78 8.75 -24.81
CA PRO A 62 -2.70 9.11 -23.89
C PRO A 62 -3.18 9.73 -22.57
N LEU A 63 -4.19 10.59 -22.63
CA LEU A 63 -4.78 11.24 -21.46
C LEU A 63 -5.56 10.24 -20.59
N GLY A 64 -6.34 9.36 -21.20
CA GLY A 64 -7.07 8.29 -20.51
C GLY A 64 -6.13 7.31 -19.81
N ARG A 65 -4.97 7.02 -20.40
CA ARG A 65 -3.91 6.21 -19.77
C ARG A 65 -3.30 6.92 -18.58
N PHE A 66 -3.02 8.21 -18.70
CA PHE A 66 -2.50 9.01 -17.58
C PHE A 66 -3.49 9.01 -16.40
N ILE A 67 -4.77 9.26 -16.66
CA ILE A 67 -5.82 9.21 -15.62
C ILE A 67 -5.89 7.82 -14.99
N THR A 68 -5.90 6.76 -15.80
CA THR A 68 -5.96 5.38 -15.28
C THR A 68 -4.76 5.06 -14.39
N LEU A 69 -3.55 5.50 -14.78
CA LEU A 69 -2.35 5.33 -13.96
C LEU A 69 -2.41 6.15 -12.67
N ALA A 70 -2.86 7.40 -12.74
CA ALA A 70 -3.03 8.25 -11.56
C ALA A 70 -4.00 7.61 -10.56
N ILE A 71 -5.15 7.13 -11.03
CA ILE A 71 -6.13 6.42 -10.19
C ILE A 71 -5.51 5.14 -9.60
N GLN A 72 -4.81 4.33 -10.39
CA GLN A 72 -4.21 3.08 -9.91
C GLN A 72 -3.13 3.34 -8.84
N LEU A 73 -2.29 4.36 -9.03
CA LEU A 73 -1.21 4.72 -8.11
C LEU A 73 -1.73 5.33 -6.81
N THR A 74 -2.82 6.09 -6.87
CA THR A 74 -3.37 6.80 -5.70
C THR A 74 -4.44 6.00 -4.98
N LEU A 75 -5.39 5.42 -5.71
CA LEU A 75 -6.58 4.76 -5.17
C LEU A 75 -6.57 3.25 -5.35
N GLY A 76 -5.79 2.71 -6.29
CA GLY A 76 -5.79 1.27 -6.60
C GLY A 76 -5.49 0.40 -5.39
N TRP A 77 -4.37 0.69 -4.70
CA TRP A 77 -3.99 -0.04 -3.48
C TRP A 77 -4.98 0.14 -2.33
N PRO A 78 -5.37 1.37 -1.94
CA PRO A 78 -6.38 1.57 -0.90
C PRO A 78 -7.70 0.83 -1.17
N LEU A 79 -8.22 0.91 -2.40
CA LEU A 79 -9.46 0.25 -2.77
C LEU A 79 -9.33 -1.27 -2.81
N TYR A 80 -8.18 -1.80 -3.21
CA TYR A 80 -7.90 -3.23 -3.13
C TYR A 80 -7.87 -3.71 -1.67
N LEU A 81 -7.22 -2.98 -0.77
CA LEU A 81 -7.14 -3.37 0.64
C LEU A 81 -8.50 -3.26 1.34
N MET A 82 -9.27 -2.21 1.07
CA MET A 82 -10.54 -1.96 1.77
C MET A 82 -11.72 -2.75 1.19
N PHE A 83 -11.76 -2.95 -0.13
CA PHE A 83 -12.93 -3.49 -0.82
C PHE A 83 -12.59 -4.60 -1.83
N ASN A 84 -11.32 -5.00 -1.96
CA ASN A 84 -10.88 -6.05 -2.88
C ASN A 84 -11.33 -5.79 -4.35
N VAL A 85 -11.37 -4.51 -4.77
CA VAL A 85 -11.94 -4.08 -6.07
C VAL A 85 -11.30 -4.77 -7.27
N SER A 86 -10.01 -5.04 -7.23
CA SER A 86 -9.25 -5.68 -8.30
C SER A 86 -8.91 -7.15 -8.05
N GLY A 87 -9.37 -7.74 -6.94
CA GLY A 87 -9.04 -9.11 -6.56
C GLY A 87 -10.07 -10.14 -7.00
N ARG A 88 -9.92 -11.36 -6.47
CA ARG A 88 -10.84 -12.46 -6.74
C ARG A 88 -12.19 -12.23 -6.08
N LEU A 89 -13.25 -12.71 -6.74
CA LEU A 89 -14.57 -12.74 -6.13
C LEU A 89 -14.63 -13.86 -5.10
N TYR A 90 -15.08 -13.52 -3.90
CA TYR A 90 -15.32 -14.47 -2.82
C TYR A 90 -16.81 -14.51 -2.47
N SER A 91 -17.25 -15.56 -1.77
CA SER A 91 -18.66 -15.73 -1.36
C SER A 91 -19.14 -14.69 -0.35
N ARG A 92 -18.21 -14.01 0.33
CA ARG A 92 -18.46 -12.94 1.30
C ARG A 92 -17.68 -11.69 0.89
N PHE A 93 -18.12 -10.53 1.38
CA PHE A 93 -17.35 -9.30 1.29
C PHE A 93 -15.93 -9.53 1.82
N ALA A 94 -14.95 -9.13 1.02
CA ALA A 94 -13.55 -9.41 1.25
C ALA A 94 -12.81 -8.08 1.46
N CYS A 95 -12.27 -7.90 2.67
CA CYS A 95 -11.48 -6.75 3.07
C CYS A 95 -10.20 -7.27 3.72
N HIS A 96 -9.07 -6.63 3.43
CA HIS A 96 -7.76 -7.03 3.96
C HIS A 96 -7.71 -6.90 5.48
N TYR A 97 -8.45 -5.95 6.03
CA TYR A 97 -8.56 -5.65 7.47
C TYR A 97 -9.63 -6.48 8.20
N ASP A 98 -10.33 -7.40 7.52
CA ASP A 98 -11.21 -8.38 8.18
C ASP A 98 -10.43 -9.69 8.41
N PRO A 99 -10.04 -10.03 9.65
CA PRO A 99 -9.34 -11.28 9.94
C PRO A 99 -10.18 -12.52 9.62
N HIS A 100 -11.51 -12.39 9.57
CA HIS A 100 -12.43 -13.46 9.22
C HIS A 100 -12.84 -13.45 7.74
N GLY A 101 -12.21 -12.60 6.92
CA GLY A 101 -12.38 -12.59 5.48
C GLY A 101 -12.01 -13.92 4.86
N SER A 102 -12.73 -14.31 3.80
CA SER A 102 -12.52 -15.55 3.04
C SER A 102 -11.16 -15.63 2.33
N ILE A 103 -10.39 -14.53 2.32
CA ILE A 103 -9.03 -14.45 1.78
C ILE A 103 -8.05 -15.24 2.67
N TYR A 104 -8.31 -15.33 3.98
CA TYR A 104 -7.32 -15.76 4.95
C TYR A 104 -7.61 -17.11 5.57
N SER A 105 -6.55 -17.91 5.71
CA SER A 105 -6.60 -19.14 6.49
C SER A 105 -6.58 -18.83 8.00
N ASN A 106 -7.06 -19.75 8.84
CA ASN A 106 -7.09 -19.59 10.29
C ASN A 106 -5.73 -19.22 10.91
N ARG A 107 -4.63 -19.70 10.31
CA ARG A 107 -3.26 -19.47 10.78
C ARG A 107 -2.77 -18.04 10.52
N GLU A 108 -3.37 -17.34 9.56
CA GLU A 108 -2.94 -16.02 9.12
C GLU A 108 -3.66 -14.89 9.86
N ARG A 109 -4.80 -15.19 10.47
CA ARG A 109 -5.65 -14.24 11.22
C ARG A 109 -4.92 -13.49 12.33
N LEU A 110 -4.00 -14.16 13.01
CA LEU A 110 -3.20 -13.51 14.06
C LEU A 110 -2.20 -12.50 13.46
N ARG A 111 -1.60 -12.83 12.32
CA ARG A 111 -0.62 -11.96 11.66
C ARG A 111 -1.26 -10.69 11.13
N ILE A 112 -2.49 -10.80 10.61
CA ILE A 112 -3.26 -9.64 10.13
C ILE A 112 -3.55 -8.69 11.28
N ARG A 113 -4.04 -9.20 12.42
CA ARG A 113 -4.28 -8.35 13.60
C ARG A 113 -3.04 -7.63 14.10
N ILE A 114 -1.88 -8.30 14.09
CA ILE A 114 -0.60 -7.67 14.45
C ILE A 114 -0.24 -6.59 13.44
N SER A 115 -0.32 -6.89 12.15
CA SER A 115 -0.05 -5.92 11.08
C SER A 115 -0.96 -4.69 11.15
N ASP A 116 -2.24 -4.87 11.44
CA ASP A 116 -3.21 -3.77 11.56
C ASP A 116 -2.88 -2.89 12.78
N ALA A 117 -2.49 -3.52 13.89
CA ALA A 117 -2.01 -2.80 15.08
C ALA A 117 -0.73 -2.01 14.78
N ASP A 118 0.19 -2.56 13.99
CA ASP A 118 1.43 -1.86 13.59
C ASP A 118 1.13 -0.62 12.75
N VAL A 119 0.19 -0.71 11.79
CA VAL A 119 -0.25 0.43 10.99
C VAL A 119 -0.84 1.53 11.87
N LEU A 120 -1.69 1.18 12.84
CA LEU A 120 -2.25 2.13 13.79
C LEU A 120 -1.17 2.75 14.69
N ALA A 121 -0.23 1.94 15.18
CA ALA A 121 0.85 2.40 16.03
C ALA A 121 1.77 3.40 15.32
N ILE A 122 2.18 3.10 14.09
CA ILE A 122 3.03 3.99 13.28
C ILE A 122 2.29 5.27 12.95
N THR A 123 1.02 5.18 12.53
CA THR A 123 0.20 6.36 12.20
C THR A 123 0.05 7.27 13.42
N TYR A 124 -0.23 6.70 14.59
CA TYR A 124 -0.32 7.45 15.84
C TYR A 124 1.03 8.06 16.25
N GLY A 125 2.13 7.30 16.11
CA GLY A 125 3.48 7.80 16.38
C GLY A 125 3.84 8.99 15.50
N LEU A 126 3.55 8.93 14.20
CA LEU A 126 3.76 10.03 13.27
C LEU A 126 2.88 11.24 13.60
N TYR A 127 1.61 11.03 13.94
CA TYR A 127 0.71 12.10 14.39
C TYR A 127 1.28 12.81 15.63
N ARG A 128 1.71 12.06 16.64
CA ARG A 128 2.32 12.60 17.87
C ARG A 128 3.62 13.34 17.58
N PHE A 129 4.44 12.81 16.67
CA PHE A 129 5.67 13.45 16.24
C PHE A 129 5.39 14.80 15.57
N VAL A 130 4.43 14.87 14.65
CA VAL A 130 4.04 16.13 13.99
C VAL A 130 3.51 17.14 15.01
N CYS A 131 2.61 16.73 15.93
CA CYS A 131 2.12 17.63 16.96
C CYS A 131 3.23 18.16 17.88
N LEU A 132 4.17 17.30 18.29
CA LEU A 132 5.32 17.70 19.09
C LEU A 132 6.22 18.66 18.32
N TRP A 133 6.51 18.34 17.05
CA TRP A 133 7.36 19.17 16.19
C TRP A 133 6.75 20.57 15.99
N MET A 134 5.44 20.66 15.73
CA MET A 134 4.74 21.94 15.63
C MET A 134 4.81 22.73 16.94
N SER A 135 4.61 22.08 18.09
CA SER A 135 4.73 22.74 19.40
C SER A 135 6.15 23.26 19.66
N LEU A 136 7.19 22.54 19.26
CA LEU A 136 8.57 22.97 19.41
C LEU A 136 8.90 24.13 18.47
N ALA A 137 8.40 24.09 17.23
CA ALA A 137 8.58 25.18 16.26
C ALA A 137 7.91 26.48 16.75
N ASP A 138 6.73 26.39 17.37
CA ASP A 138 6.07 27.54 18.00
C ASP A 138 6.91 28.09 19.17
N CYS A 139 7.51 27.21 19.99
CA CYS A 139 8.40 27.63 21.09
C CYS A 139 9.65 28.36 20.58
N GLU A 140 10.29 27.87 19.50
CA GLU A 140 11.44 28.56 18.89
C GLU A 140 11.05 29.94 18.36
N TRP A 141 9.92 30.04 17.65
CA TRP A 141 9.43 31.30 17.12
C TRP A 141 9.11 32.30 18.24
N ILE A 142 8.38 31.89 19.29
CA ILE A 142 8.05 32.73 20.44
C ILE A 142 9.33 33.21 21.13
N SER A 143 10.28 32.31 21.39
CA SER A 143 11.57 32.68 22.02
C SER A 143 12.37 33.68 21.19
N SER A 144 12.30 33.60 19.85
CA SER A 144 12.94 34.56 18.95
C SER A 144 12.29 35.95 19.03
N VAL A 145 10.96 36.02 19.16
CA VAL A 145 10.22 37.28 19.26
C VAL A 145 10.48 37.97 20.61
N ASP A 146 10.46 37.21 21.71
CA ASP A 146 10.75 37.73 23.05
C ASP A 146 12.17 38.30 23.16
N ASN A 147 13.15 37.64 22.53
CA ASN A 147 14.53 38.15 22.45
C ASN A 147 14.63 39.47 21.68
N ILE A 148 13.83 39.67 20.63
CA ILE A 148 13.79 40.94 19.89
C ILE A 148 13.20 42.05 20.76
N PHE A 149 12.10 41.80 21.47
CA PHE A 149 11.51 42.78 22.39
C PHE A 149 12.42 43.10 23.59
N ALA A 150 13.18 42.13 24.07
CA ALA A 150 14.19 42.35 25.11
C ALA A 150 15.39 43.19 24.59
N ALA A 151 15.81 42.97 23.34
CA ALA A 151 16.89 43.75 22.72
C ALA A 151 16.47 45.19 22.36
N TYR A 152 15.19 45.40 22.06
CA TYR A 152 14.61 46.69 21.72
C TYR A 152 13.37 46.97 22.59
N PRO A 153 13.57 47.32 23.88
CA PRO A 153 12.45 47.63 24.74
C PRO A 153 11.68 48.83 24.18
N PRO A 154 10.33 48.80 24.21
CA PRO A 154 9.54 49.92 23.71
C PRO A 154 9.93 51.18 24.49
N VAL A 155 10.28 52.24 23.76
CA VAL A 155 10.56 53.55 24.35
C VAL A 155 9.30 53.98 25.09
N SER A 156 9.36 54.03 26.42
CA SER A 156 8.27 54.51 27.25
C SER A 156 7.88 55.90 26.75
N ALA A 157 6.66 56.06 26.27
CA ALA A 157 6.11 57.36 25.91
C ALA A 157 5.89 58.15 27.22
N THR A 158 6.95 58.79 27.71
CA THR A 158 6.88 59.76 28.80
C THR A 158 6.25 61.03 28.24
N LEU A 159 4.94 61.18 28.45
CA LEU A 159 4.24 62.47 28.43
C LEU A 159 4.42 63.17 29.78
#